data_AF-A0AB74M123-F1
#
_entry.id   AF-A0AB74M123-F1
#
_cell.length_a   1.000
_cell.length_b   1.000
_cell.length_c   1.000
_cell.angle_alpha   90.00
_cell.angle_beta   90.00
_cell.angle_gamma   90.00
#
_symmetry.space_group_name_H-M   'P 1'
#
loop_
_entity.id
_entity.type
_entity.pdbx_description
1 polymer ?
#
loop_
_entity_poly.entity_id
_entity_poly.type
_entity_poly.pdbx_seq_one_letter_code
_entity_poly.pdbx_strand_id
1 'polypeptide(L)'
;MSDPARNLPPYESGGRPAPGPLRDWLAAMKAQAPAAQAPAQPQVEARQVEARPAPRPEARAAEQAWSPRIVQQPAEAPRSNSDAEDVSELMAENLMLKAKLRLEADRHGELQTLLAQEIRELRNHVQIEMNALQEIRAERDHFRAERDQIRDELDAMREERDLWRARTEALAQPLFQKR
;
A
#
# COMPACT_ATOMS: atom_id res chain seq x y z
N MET A 1 -1.80 14.02 38.28
CA MET A 1 -2.41 12.89 39.00
C MET A 1 -3.72 12.61 38.28
N SER A 2 -3.93 11.62 37.42
CA SER A 2 -3.12 10.52 36.91
C SER A 2 -3.83 10.04 35.63
N ASP A 3 -3.06 9.71 34.60
CA ASP A 3 -3.52 9.04 33.37
C ASP A 3 -3.90 7.58 33.70
N PRO A 4 -5.09 7.06 33.34
CA PRO A 4 -5.34 5.63 33.41
C PRO A 4 -4.76 4.92 32.19
N ALA A 5 -3.70 4.16 32.45
CA ALA A 5 -2.98 3.30 31.52
C ALA A 5 -3.91 2.37 30.71
N ARG A 6 -3.75 2.43 29.38
CA ARG A 6 -4.16 1.35 28.48
C ARG A 6 -3.28 0.13 28.75
N ASN A 7 -3.77 -0.81 29.54
CA ASN A 7 -3.21 -2.16 29.61
C ASN A 7 -3.44 -2.88 28.28
N LEU A 8 -2.42 -2.91 27.42
CA LEU A 8 -2.27 -3.90 26.35
C LEU A 8 -1.32 -4.99 26.87
N PRO A 9 -1.68 -6.28 26.87
CA PRO A 9 -0.74 -7.34 27.17
C PRO A 9 0.32 -7.43 26.06
N PRO A 10 1.60 -7.69 26.39
CA PRO A 10 2.65 -7.92 25.41
C PRO A 10 2.50 -9.34 24.86
N TYR A 11 1.99 -9.49 23.64
CA TYR A 11 2.15 -10.74 22.92
C TYR A 11 3.55 -10.75 22.27
N GLU A 12 4.31 -11.75 22.68
CA GLU A 12 5.71 -11.98 22.46
C GLU A 12 6.10 -12.14 20.99
N SER A 13 7.28 -11.61 20.66
CA SER A 13 8.07 -12.07 19.53
C SER A 13 8.65 -13.45 19.84
N GLY A 14 8.37 -14.45 18.98
CA GLY A 14 9.15 -15.69 18.90
C GLY A 14 8.38 -16.99 19.10
N GLY A 15 7.62 -17.41 18.10
CA GLY A 15 7.05 -18.76 18.03
C GLY A 15 6.76 -19.12 16.58
N ARG A 16 7.26 -20.28 16.13
CA ARG A 16 7.23 -20.76 14.74
C ARG A 16 5.87 -20.53 14.04
N PRO A 17 5.83 -20.07 12.78
CA PRO A 17 4.56 -19.88 12.08
C PRO A 17 3.94 -21.25 11.77
N ALA A 18 2.77 -21.53 12.36
CA ALA A 18 1.98 -22.72 12.08
C ALA A 18 1.71 -22.85 10.57
N PRO A 19 1.73 -24.08 10.00
CA PRO A 19 1.36 -24.30 8.61
C PRO A 19 -0.15 -24.10 8.48
N GLY A 20 -0.55 -23.00 7.84
CA GLY A 20 -1.93 -22.70 7.53
C GLY A 20 -2.26 -23.07 6.08
N PRO A 21 -3.53 -23.43 5.78
CA PRO A 21 -3.96 -23.83 4.44
C PRO A 21 -3.67 -22.78 3.35
N LEU A 22 -3.58 -21.50 3.73
CA LEU A 22 -3.18 -20.42 2.83
C LEU A 22 -1.71 -20.53 2.37
N ARG A 23 -0.78 -21.01 3.22
CA ARG A 23 0.62 -21.20 2.83
C ARG A 23 0.78 -22.40 1.91
N ASP A 24 0.02 -23.47 2.14
CA ASP A 24 0.01 -24.64 1.28
C ASP A 24 -0.59 -24.31 -0.09
N TRP A 25 -1.65 -23.49 -0.11
CA TRP A 25 -2.21 -22.96 -1.34
C TRP A 25 -1.23 -22.03 -2.08
N LEU A 26 -0.55 -21.13 -1.37
CA LEU A 26 0.49 -20.26 -1.97
C LEU A 26 1.71 -21.06 -2.46
N ALA A 27 2.07 -22.16 -1.79
CA ALA A 27 3.15 -23.05 -2.21
C ALA A 27 2.79 -23.84 -3.47
N ALA A 28 1.55 -24.37 -3.53
CA ALA A 28 1.03 -25.03 -4.73
C ALA A 28 0.96 -24.06 -5.93
N MET A 29 0.53 -22.82 -5.70
CA MET A 29 0.53 -21.77 -6.73
C MET A 29 1.95 -21.40 -7.19
N LYS A 30 2.92 -21.35 -6.28
CA LYS A 30 4.34 -21.12 -6.63
C LYS A 30 4.95 -22.27 -7.41
N ALA A 31 4.57 -23.51 -7.12
CA ALA A 31 5.06 -24.70 -7.83
C ALA A 31 4.54 -24.81 -9.27
N GLN A 32 3.37 -24.21 -9.56
CA GLN A 32 2.78 -24.17 -10.90
C GLN A 32 3.28 -23.00 -11.76
N ALA A 33 3.99 -22.03 -11.16
CA ALA A 33 4.58 -20.94 -11.91
C ALA A 33 5.91 -21.37 -12.55
N PRO A 34 6.07 -21.32 -13.89
CA PRO A 34 7.39 -21.47 -14.50
C PRO A 34 8.30 -20.37 -13.97
N ALA A 35 9.49 -20.76 -13.48
CA ALA A 35 10.40 -19.93 -12.69
C ALA A 35 10.84 -18.64 -13.41
N ALA A 36 10.02 -17.60 -13.31
CA ALA A 36 10.40 -16.21 -13.52
C ALA A 36 11.00 -15.69 -12.22
N GLN A 37 12.33 -15.82 -12.12
CA GLN A 37 13.25 -14.98 -11.36
C GLN A 37 12.67 -14.28 -10.12
N ALA A 38 12.93 -14.87 -8.95
CA ALA A 38 12.89 -14.13 -7.70
C ALA A 38 14.01 -13.06 -7.71
N PRO A 39 13.74 -11.78 -7.42
CA PRO A 39 14.81 -10.84 -7.16
C PRO A 39 15.23 -10.98 -5.69
N ALA A 40 16.25 -11.80 -5.45
CA ALA A 40 17.23 -11.48 -4.43
C ALA A 40 18.02 -10.26 -4.95
N GLN A 41 18.17 -9.25 -4.11
CA GLN A 41 18.91 -8.01 -4.39
C GLN A 41 20.29 -8.29 -5.00
N PRO A 42 20.83 -7.34 -5.80
CA PRO A 42 22.25 -7.07 -5.62
C PRO A 42 22.62 -5.57 -5.68
N GLN A 43 23.58 -5.26 -4.81
CA GLN A 43 24.44 -4.09 -4.88
C GLN A 43 25.23 -4.06 -6.22
N VAL A 44 25.65 -2.84 -6.52
CA VAL A 44 26.45 -2.36 -7.65
C VAL A 44 27.72 -3.18 -7.87
N GLU A 45 28.00 -3.59 -9.11
CA GLU A 45 29.26 -3.30 -9.84
C GLU A 45 29.31 -3.92 -11.24
N ALA A 46 30.06 -3.26 -12.10
CA ALA A 46 29.97 -3.31 -13.55
C ALA A 46 30.81 -4.42 -14.21
N ARG A 47 30.43 -4.68 -15.47
CA ARG A 47 31.30 -5.01 -16.61
C ARG A 47 31.68 -6.49 -16.77
N GLN A 48 31.05 -7.15 -17.76
CA GLN A 48 31.74 -7.67 -18.94
C GLN A 48 30.77 -8.19 -20.00
N VAL A 49 31.13 -7.87 -21.25
CA VAL A 49 30.51 -8.31 -22.50
C VAL A 49 31.06 -9.69 -22.82
N GLU A 50 30.21 -10.70 -22.99
CA GLU A 50 30.57 -11.87 -23.79
C GLU A 50 29.32 -12.51 -24.40
N ALA A 51 29.30 -12.53 -25.73
CA ALA A 51 28.26 -13.15 -26.52
C ALA A 51 28.41 -14.68 -26.52
N ARG A 52 27.36 -15.39 -26.12
CA ARG A 52 27.17 -16.82 -26.42
C ARG A 52 25.70 -17.11 -26.72
N PRO A 53 25.41 -18.07 -27.63
CA PRO A 53 24.18 -18.09 -28.41
C PRO A 53 22.99 -18.66 -27.63
N ALA A 54 21.80 -18.15 -27.99
CA ALA A 54 20.52 -18.58 -27.47
C ALA A 54 20.24 -20.07 -27.78
N PRO A 55 19.91 -20.90 -26.78
CA PRO A 55 19.20 -22.14 -27.04
C PRO A 55 17.74 -21.78 -27.35
N ARG A 56 17.27 -22.13 -28.55
CA ARG A 56 15.84 -22.12 -28.89
C ARG A 56 15.10 -22.96 -27.84
N PRO A 57 14.13 -22.41 -27.10
CA PRO A 57 13.17 -23.27 -26.44
C PRO A 57 12.31 -23.89 -27.55
N GLU A 58 12.25 -25.22 -27.57
CA GLU A 58 11.35 -26.00 -28.40
C GLU A 58 9.90 -25.65 -28.07
N ALA A 59 9.39 -24.57 -28.64
CA ALA A 59 8.00 -24.14 -28.54
C ALA A 59 7.01 -25.10 -29.22
N ARG A 60 7.48 -26.22 -29.79
CA ARG A 60 6.64 -27.19 -30.51
C ARG A 60 5.96 -28.24 -29.61
N ALA A 61 6.42 -28.43 -28.37
CA ALA A 61 5.85 -29.46 -27.49
C ALA A 61 4.63 -28.98 -26.69
N ALA A 62 4.53 -27.67 -26.38
CA ALA A 62 3.45 -27.12 -25.56
C ALA A 62 2.18 -26.78 -26.37
N GLU A 63 2.32 -26.40 -27.65
CA GLU A 63 1.19 -26.08 -28.53
C GLU A 63 0.36 -27.33 -28.90
N GLN A 64 0.97 -28.53 -28.87
CA GLN A 64 0.26 -29.79 -29.13
C GLN A 64 -0.62 -30.25 -27.97
N ALA A 65 -0.37 -29.80 -26.75
CA ALA A 65 -1.10 -30.23 -25.55
C ALA A 65 -2.57 -29.76 -25.53
N TRP A 66 -2.89 -28.69 -26.27
CA TRP A 66 -4.25 -28.12 -26.36
C TRP A 66 -4.84 -28.15 -27.77
N SER A 67 -4.17 -28.82 -28.72
CA SER A 67 -4.80 -29.09 -30.01
C SER A 67 -5.89 -30.16 -29.80
N PRO A 68 -7.16 -29.92 -30.20
CA PRO A 68 -8.21 -30.92 -30.06
C PRO A 68 -7.81 -32.14 -30.89
N ARG A 69 -7.43 -33.23 -30.20
CA ARG A 69 -7.11 -34.49 -30.85
C ARG A 69 -8.42 -35.01 -31.45
N ILE A 70 -8.62 -34.83 -32.75
CA ILE A 70 -9.76 -35.37 -33.48
C ILE A 70 -9.62 -36.89 -33.43
N VAL A 71 -10.27 -37.50 -32.44
CA VAL A 71 -10.52 -38.94 -32.43
C VAL A 71 -11.49 -39.18 -33.58
N GLN A 72 -11.06 -39.96 -34.58
CA GLN A 72 -11.97 -40.43 -35.62
C GLN A 72 -13.09 -41.20 -34.94
N GLN A 73 -14.30 -40.63 -34.97
CA GLN A 73 -15.48 -41.20 -34.36
C GLN A 73 -15.79 -42.53 -35.07
N PRO A 74 -15.82 -43.69 -34.38
CA PRO A 74 -16.31 -44.91 -34.99
C PRO A 74 -17.79 -44.71 -35.39
N ALA A 75 -18.18 -45.24 -36.55
CA ALA A 75 -19.49 -45.05 -37.16
C ALA A 75 -20.63 -45.18 -36.12
N GLU A 76 -21.47 -44.16 -36.04
CA GLU A 76 -22.53 -44.03 -35.02
C GLU A 76 -23.51 -45.21 -35.08
N ALA A 77 -23.57 -45.99 -33.99
CA ALA A 77 -24.75 -46.79 -33.68
C ALA A 77 -25.96 -45.85 -33.47
N PRO A 78 -27.20 -46.28 -33.73
CA PRO A 78 -28.38 -45.45 -33.52
C PRO A 78 -28.42 -45.02 -32.04
N ARG A 79 -28.23 -43.73 -31.78
CA ARG A 79 -28.33 -43.15 -30.45
C ARG A 79 -29.71 -43.50 -29.89
N SER A 80 -29.74 -44.06 -28.70
CA SER A 80 -31.00 -44.30 -28.02
C SER A 80 -31.62 -42.95 -27.65
N ASN A 81 -32.96 -42.86 -27.58
CA ASN A 81 -33.61 -41.61 -27.14
C ASN A 81 -33.11 -41.16 -25.74
N SER A 82 -32.70 -42.10 -24.88
CA SER A 82 -32.07 -41.80 -23.59
C SER A 82 -30.74 -41.07 -23.73
N ASP A 83 -29.88 -41.43 -24.69
CA ASP A 83 -28.61 -40.71 -24.91
C ASP A 83 -28.85 -39.27 -25.37
N ALA A 84 -29.93 -39.03 -26.13
CA ALA A 84 -30.33 -37.69 -26.56
C ALA A 84 -30.89 -36.85 -25.40
N GLU A 85 -31.63 -37.48 -24.48
CA GLU A 85 -32.14 -36.85 -23.26
C GLU A 85 -31.00 -36.45 -22.30
N ASP A 86 -30.04 -37.35 -22.03
CA ASP A 86 -28.87 -37.08 -21.18
C ASP A 86 -28.00 -35.93 -21.75
N VAL A 87 -27.81 -35.92 -23.07
CA VAL A 87 -27.09 -34.84 -23.76
C VAL A 87 -27.85 -33.51 -23.64
N SER A 88 -29.18 -33.53 -23.72
CA SER A 88 -30.00 -32.34 -23.55
C SER A 88 -29.96 -31.80 -22.12
N GLU A 89 -29.92 -32.67 -21.12
CA GLU A 89 -29.78 -32.30 -19.71
C GLU A 89 -28.42 -31.63 -19.46
N LEU A 90 -27.33 -32.22 -19.96
CA LEU A 90 -26.00 -31.63 -19.88
C LEU A 90 -25.91 -30.27 -20.60
N MET A 91 -26.56 -30.11 -21.75
CA MET A 91 -26.63 -28.82 -22.45
C MET A 91 -27.39 -27.77 -21.63
N ALA A 92 -28.52 -28.15 -21.02
CA ALA A 92 -29.31 -27.27 -20.16
C ALA A 92 -28.50 -26.83 -18.93
N GLU A 93 -27.80 -27.77 -18.28
CA GLU A 93 -26.90 -27.47 -17.17
C GLU A 93 -25.76 -26.54 -17.62
N ASN A 94 -25.13 -26.81 -18.76
CA ASN A 94 -24.05 -25.97 -19.28
C ASN A 94 -24.52 -24.53 -19.56
N LEU A 95 -25.73 -24.36 -20.12
CA LEU A 95 -26.35 -23.06 -20.33
C LEU A 95 -26.64 -22.35 -18.99
N MET A 96 -27.13 -23.09 -18.00
CA MET A 96 -27.38 -22.55 -16.66
C MET A 96 -26.08 -22.12 -15.96
N LEU A 97 -25.03 -22.93 -16.02
CA LEU A 97 -23.72 -22.61 -15.46
C LEU A 97 -23.10 -21.39 -16.15
N LYS A 98 -23.24 -21.28 -17.48
CA LYS A 98 -22.84 -20.08 -18.21
C LYS A 98 -23.61 -18.84 -17.75
N ALA A 99 -24.92 -18.96 -17.51
CA ALA A 99 -25.72 -17.86 -16.99
C ALA A 99 -25.29 -17.46 -15.56
N LYS A 100 -25.06 -18.44 -14.67
CA LYS A 100 -24.54 -18.21 -13.31
C LYS A 100 -23.16 -17.54 -13.33
N LEU A 101 -22.26 -18.00 -14.20
CA LEU A 101 -20.92 -17.43 -14.33
C LEU A 101 -20.97 -15.98 -14.79
N ARG A 102 -21.89 -15.62 -15.70
CA ARG A 102 -22.11 -14.23 -16.11
C ARG A 102 -22.61 -13.38 -14.95
N LEU A 103 -23.62 -13.86 -14.23
CA LEU A 103 -24.17 -13.15 -13.08
C LEU A 103 -23.13 -12.91 -11.99
N GLU A 104 -22.27 -13.90 -11.71
CA GLU A 104 -21.20 -13.72 -10.74
C GLU A 104 -20.11 -12.76 -11.25
N ALA A 105 -19.80 -12.78 -12.55
CA ALA A 105 -18.88 -11.81 -13.15
C ALA A 105 -19.42 -10.37 -13.05
N ASP A 106 -20.72 -10.17 -13.29
CA ASP A 106 -21.38 -8.87 -13.15
C ASP A 106 -21.34 -8.39 -11.70
N ARG A 107 -21.68 -9.27 -10.73
CA ARG A 107 -21.58 -9.00 -9.30
C ARG A 107 -20.16 -8.63 -8.88
N HIS A 108 -19.15 -9.32 -9.38
CA HIS A 108 -17.75 -8.98 -9.13
C HIS A 108 -17.40 -7.60 -9.70
N GLY A 109 -17.91 -7.26 -10.89
CA GLY A 109 -17.77 -5.92 -11.47
C GLY A 109 -18.36 -4.83 -10.59
N GLU A 110 -19.58 -5.03 -10.08
CA GLU A 110 -20.25 -4.10 -9.16
C GLU A 110 -19.48 -3.91 -7.85
N LEU A 111 -18.98 -5.01 -7.25
CA LEU A 111 -18.18 -4.90 -6.03
C LEU A 111 -16.85 -4.17 -6.28
N GLN A 112 -16.23 -4.38 -7.44
CA GLN A 112 -15.01 -3.65 -7.81
C GLN A 112 -15.27 -2.15 -8.01
N THR A 113 -16.40 -1.76 -8.60
CA THR A 113 -16.74 -0.34 -8.78
C THR A 113 -17.02 0.33 -7.44
N LEU A 114 -17.79 -0.31 -6.55
CA LEU A 114 -18.05 0.19 -5.20
C LEU A 114 -16.76 0.32 -4.38
N LEU A 115 -15.92 -0.71 -4.36
CA LEU A 115 -14.64 -0.65 -3.64
C LEU A 115 -13.73 0.45 -4.19
N ALA A 116 -13.67 0.61 -5.52
CA ALA A 116 -12.88 1.68 -6.13
C ALA A 116 -13.41 3.07 -5.76
N GLN A 117 -14.74 3.22 -5.62
CA GLN A 117 -15.35 4.46 -5.16
C GLN A 117 -14.99 4.74 -3.69
N GLU A 118 -15.18 3.78 -2.78
CA GLU A 118 -14.85 3.93 -1.36
C GLU A 118 -13.38 4.28 -1.16
N ILE A 119 -12.46 3.63 -1.92
CA ILE A 119 -11.03 3.97 -1.87
C ILE A 119 -10.77 5.42 -2.28
N ARG A 120 -11.46 5.94 -3.31
CA ARG A 120 -11.34 7.34 -3.71
C ARG A 120 -11.87 8.29 -2.64
N GLU A 121 -13.02 7.98 -2.06
CA GLU A 121 -13.65 8.76 -1.00
C GLU A 121 -12.77 8.82 0.25
N LEU A 122 -12.25 7.67 0.71
CA LEU A 122 -11.33 7.58 1.84
C LEU A 122 -10.04 8.36 1.58
N ARG A 123 -9.45 8.23 0.39
CA ARG A 123 -8.25 9.01 0.01
C ARG A 123 -8.53 10.51 0.04
N ASN A 124 -9.69 10.94 -0.48
CA ASN A 124 -10.07 12.35 -0.46
C ASN A 124 -10.26 12.85 0.97
N HIS A 125 -10.94 12.07 1.83
CA HIS A 125 -11.13 12.42 3.23
C HIS A 125 -9.79 12.57 3.97
N VAL A 126 -8.90 11.58 3.84
CA VAL A 126 -7.55 11.65 4.43
C VAL A 126 -6.74 12.83 3.90
N GLN A 127 -6.88 13.17 2.61
CA GLN A 127 -6.22 14.34 2.05
C GLN A 127 -6.72 15.65 2.67
N ILE A 128 -8.04 15.78 2.86
CA ILE A 128 -8.65 16.93 3.52
C ILE A 128 -8.15 17.05 4.97
N GLU A 129 -8.16 15.95 5.72
CA GLU A 129 -7.66 15.93 7.10
C GLU A 129 -6.17 16.28 7.17
N MET A 130 -5.36 15.77 6.24
CA MET A 130 -3.94 16.10 6.16
C MET A 130 -3.72 17.59 5.90
N ASN A 131 -4.49 18.19 5.00
CA ASN A 131 -4.42 19.62 4.71
C ASN A 131 -4.80 20.45 5.95
N ALA A 132 -5.89 20.10 6.64
CA ALA A 132 -6.30 20.78 7.86
C ALA A 132 -5.24 20.68 8.97
N LEU A 133 -4.59 19.51 9.13
CA LEU A 133 -3.49 19.35 10.07
C LEU A 133 -2.25 20.16 9.68
N GLN A 134 -1.98 20.34 8.39
CA GLN A 134 -0.90 21.20 7.91
C GLN A 134 -1.18 22.67 8.19
N GLU A 135 -2.42 23.12 7.97
CA GLU A 135 -2.87 24.48 8.31
C GLU A 135 -2.70 24.77 9.81
N ILE A 136 -3.16 23.87 10.69
CA ILE A 136 -2.99 24.02 12.15
C ILE A 136 -1.51 24.09 12.55
N ARG A 137 -0.64 23.30 11.90
CA ARG A 137 0.81 23.36 12.16
C ARG A 137 1.39 24.70 11.71
N ALA A 138 1.00 25.20 10.55
CA ALA A 138 1.44 26.49 10.04
C ALA A 138 1.00 27.64 10.96
N GLU A 139 -0.25 27.64 11.42
CA GLU A 139 -0.76 28.60 12.39
C GLU A 139 0.01 28.55 13.71
N ARG A 140 0.25 27.35 14.25
CA ARG A 140 1.05 27.17 15.47
C ARG A 140 2.46 27.74 15.32
N ASP A 141 3.10 27.49 14.18
CA ASP A 141 4.46 27.94 13.92
C ASP A 141 4.50 29.46 13.74
N HIS A 142 3.47 30.03 13.11
CA HIS A 142 3.26 31.48 13.05
C HIS A 142 3.11 32.11 14.44
N PHE A 143 2.22 31.59 15.30
CA PHE A 143 2.07 32.10 16.67
C PHE A 143 3.34 31.94 17.51
N ARG A 144 4.13 30.88 17.30
CA ARG A 144 5.44 30.73 17.95
C ARG A 144 6.40 31.83 17.52
N ALA A 145 6.46 32.13 16.23
CA ALA A 145 7.30 33.20 15.71
C ALA A 145 6.88 34.57 16.25
N GLU A 146 5.58 34.88 16.29
CA GLU A 146 5.06 36.12 16.87
C GLU A 146 5.41 36.24 18.36
N ARG A 147 5.23 35.16 19.12
CA ARG A 147 5.59 35.15 20.55
C ARG A 147 7.08 35.40 20.76
N ASP A 148 7.92 34.79 19.94
CA ASP A 148 9.37 34.94 20.04
C ASP A 148 9.78 36.38 19.64
N GLN A 149 9.15 36.96 18.62
CA GLN A 149 9.33 38.38 18.28
C GLN A 149 8.94 39.31 19.45
N ILE A 150 7.79 39.09 20.09
CA ILE A 150 7.37 39.90 21.25
C ILE A 150 8.37 39.78 22.40
N ARG A 151 8.94 38.59 22.61
CA ARG A 151 9.98 38.40 23.63
C ARG A 151 11.23 39.23 23.30
N ASP A 152 11.69 39.18 22.05
CA ASP A 152 12.87 39.92 21.61
C ASP A 152 12.64 41.44 21.73
N GLU A 153 11.45 41.93 21.37
CA GLU A 153 11.05 43.33 21.57
C GLU A 153 11.06 43.74 23.04
N LEU A 154 10.53 42.89 23.94
CA LEU A 154 10.55 43.15 25.38
C LEU A 154 11.98 43.18 25.95
N ASP A 155 12.86 42.31 25.48
CA ASP A 155 14.25 42.28 25.92
C ASP A 155 15.02 43.50 25.39
N ALA A 156 14.79 43.93 24.15
CA ALA A 156 15.33 45.18 23.62
C ALA A 156 14.89 46.41 24.43
N MET A 157 13.61 46.50 24.83
CA MET A 157 13.10 47.59 25.67
C MET A 157 13.72 47.57 27.09
N ARG A 158 14.03 46.39 27.63
CA ARG A 158 14.73 46.26 28.92
C ARG A 158 16.17 46.75 28.81
N GLU A 159 16.88 46.36 27.76
CA GLU A 159 18.24 46.81 27.48
C GLU A 159 18.29 48.33 27.31
N GLU A 160 17.34 48.91 26.56
CA GLU A 160 17.25 50.35 26.38
C GLU A 160 17.04 51.07 27.72
N ARG A 161 16.12 50.58 28.55
CA ARG A 161 15.88 51.12 29.90
C ARG A 161 17.14 51.05 30.77
N ASP A 162 17.86 49.93 30.73
CA ASP A 162 19.05 49.73 31.56
C ASP A 162 20.20 50.64 31.10
N LEU A 163 20.34 50.86 29.79
CA LEU A 163 21.25 51.84 29.21
C LEU A 163 20.92 53.27 29.68
N TRP A 164 19.64 53.66 29.65
CA TRP A 164 19.19 54.96 30.15
C TRP A 164 19.51 55.15 31.64
N ARG A 165 19.27 54.13 32.46
CA ARG A 165 19.63 54.15 33.88
C ARG A 165 21.12 54.35 34.08
N ALA A 166 21.95 53.56 33.40
CA ALA A 166 23.40 53.68 33.47
C ALA A 166 23.88 55.08 33.05
N ARG A 167 23.31 55.65 31.99
CA ARG A 167 23.61 57.01 31.53
C ARG A 167 23.25 58.06 32.60
N THR A 168 22.08 57.93 33.22
CA THR A 168 21.66 58.86 34.29
C THR A 168 22.55 58.74 35.53
N GLU A 169 22.96 57.53 35.90
CA GLU A 169 23.86 57.29 37.03
C GLU A 169 25.26 57.86 36.78
N ALA A 170 25.81 57.66 35.58
CA ALA A 170 27.09 58.23 35.18
C ALA A 170 27.10 59.77 35.22
N LEU A 171 25.99 60.41 34.80
CA LEU A 171 25.84 61.87 34.89
C LEU A 171 25.72 62.36 36.34
N ALA A 172 25.21 61.55 37.26
CA ALA A 172 25.08 61.90 38.67
C ALA A 172 26.39 61.76 39.46
N GLN A 173 27.30 60.86 39.07
CA GLN A 173 28.56 60.59 39.78
C GLN A 173 29.49 61.80 40.03
N PRO A 174 29.75 62.73 39.07
CA PRO A 174 30.65 63.86 39.32
C PRO A 174 30.06 64.92 40.27
N LEU A 175 28.75 64.92 40.52
CA LEU A 175 28.11 65.88 41.43
C LEU A 175 28.27 65.51 42.92
N PHE A 176 28.64 64.26 43.24
CA PHE A 176 28.75 63.77 44.62
C PHE A 176 30.17 63.40 45.08
N GLN A 177 31.20 63.66 44.27
CA GLN A 177 32.58 63.56 44.75
C GLN A 177 32.90 64.76 45.65
N LYS A 178 32.78 64.57 46.97
CA LYS A 178 33.29 65.51 47.98
C LYS A 178 34.78 65.74 47.74
N ARG A 179 35.16 67.01 47.52
CA ARG A 179 36.55 67.47 47.59
C ARG A 179 37.06 67.39 49.03
#